data_AF-A0A4R6KHT9-F1
#
_entry.id   AF-A0A4R6KHT9-F1
#
_cell.length_a   1.000
_cell.length_b   1.000
_cell.length_c   1.000
_cell.angle_alpha   90.00
_cell.angle_beta   90.00
_cell.angle_gamma   90.00
#
_symmetry.space_group_name_H-M   'P 1'
#
loop_
_entity.id
_entity.type
_entity.pdbx_description
1 polymer ?
#
loop_
_entity_poly.entity_id
_entity_poly.type
_entity_poly.pdbx_seq_one_letter_code
_entity_poly.pdbx_strand_id
1 'polypeptide(L)'
;MVNVPAVNVLPELGTAGWTSDQAVMYEIAQEGVRQAIGYYAQLIGAEEAAAEPDADAIAGWRAEQEAWAARGQELTPMDSPAVKRTRADAYELLSEDEDEDDAEDADESEVGADDLGDDDDDDEVLGGA
;
A
#
# COMPACT_ATOMS: atom_id res chain seq x y z
N MET A 1 32.73 -27.45 27.44
CA MET A 1 31.80 -26.37 27.05
C MET A 1 32.63 -25.21 26.58
N VAL A 2 32.50 -24.82 25.30
CA VAL A 2 33.19 -23.63 24.77
C VAL A 2 32.30 -22.43 25.05
N ASN A 3 32.82 -21.46 25.80
CA ASN A 3 32.16 -20.18 26.01
C ASN A 3 32.37 -19.34 24.74
N VAL A 4 31.36 -19.25 23.88
CA VAL A 4 31.40 -18.34 22.72
C VAL A 4 31.07 -16.94 23.25
N PRO A 5 31.99 -15.96 23.17
CA PRO A 5 31.70 -14.60 23.60
C PRO A 5 30.56 -14.05 22.73
N ALA A 6 29.59 -13.37 23.35
CA ALA A 6 28.51 -12.71 22.63
C ALA A 6 29.11 -11.64 21.71
N VAL A 7 28.99 -11.85 20.39
CA VAL A 7 29.41 -10.87 19.39
C VAL A 7 28.34 -9.78 19.34
N ASN A 8 28.70 -8.55 19.70
CA ASN A 8 27.83 -7.39 19.54
C ASN A 8 28.07 -6.78 18.14
N VAL A 9 27.14 -7.02 17.23
CA VAL A 9 27.19 -6.54 15.83
C VAL A 9 26.62 -5.13 15.65
N LEU A 10 25.96 -4.57 16.68
CA LEU A 10 25.29 -3.27 16.57
C LEU A 10 26.23 -2.11 16.17
N PRO A 11 27.49 -2.05 16.66
CA PRO A 11 28.43 -1.01 16.22
C PRO A 11 28.81 -1.08 14.73
N GLU A 12 28.61 -2.24 14.08
CA GLU A 12 28.99 -2.48 12.69
C GLU A 12 27.85 -2.17 11.71
N LEU A 13 26.61 -2.00 12.19
CA LEU A 13 25.42 -1.81 11.34
C LEU A 13 25.32 -0.42 10.69
N GLY A 14 26.16 0.54 11.09
CA GLY A 14 26.15 1.90 10.53
C GLY A 14 24.82 2.64 10.73
N THR A 15 24.67 3.79 10.08
CA THR A 15 23.39 4.51 10.03
C THR A 15 22.61 4.11 8.78
N ALA A 16 21.28 4.07 8.87
CA ALA A 16 20.42 3.88 7.71
C ALA A 16 20.75 4.90 6.60
N GLY A 17 20.87 4.41 5.37
CA GLY A 17 21.17 5.25 4.19
C GLY A 17 19.95 5.91 3.56
N TRP A 18 18.75 5.59 4.03
CA TRP A 18 17.46 6.06 3.51
C TRP A 18 16.85 7.15 4.40
N THR A 19 16.04 8.01 3.80
CA THR A 19 15.22 8.99 4.53
C THR A 19 14.01 8.31 5.19
N SER A 20 13.37 9.01 6.13
CA SER A 20 12.11 8.55 6.74
C SER A 20 11.02 8.33 5.70
N ASP A 21 10.89 9.24 4.73
CA ASP A 21 9.89 9.13 3.65
C ASP A 21 10.16 7.91 2.77
N GLN A 22 11.42 7.62 2.46
CA GLN A 22 11.80 6.42 1.71
C GLN A 22 11.44 5.14 2.48
N ALA A 23 11.65 5.13 3.80
CA ALA A 23 11.25 4.00 4.63
C ALA A 23 9.73 3.80 4.63
N VAL A 24 8.95 4.86 4.83
CA VAL A 24 7.48 4.76 4.82
C VAL A 24 6.96 4.27 3.47
N MET A 25 7.46 4.85 2.37
CA MET A 25 7.03 4.43 1.03
C MET A 25 7.39 2.98 0.72
N TYR A 26 8.55 2.53 1.17
CA TYR A 26 8.95 1.13 1.06
C TYR A 26 8.01 0.21 1.85
N GLU A 27 7.67 0.54 3.09
CA GLU A 27 6.75 -0.28 3.89
C GLU A 27 5.34 -0.34 3.28
N ILE A 28 4.85 0.76 2.70
CA ILE A 28 3.58 0.78 1.96
C ILE A 28 3.66 -0.17 0.75
N ALA A 29 4.76 -0.15 0.00
CA ALA A 29 4.94 -1.06 -1.13
C ALA A 29 5.04 -2.53 -0.68
N GLN A 30 5.75 -2.81 0.42
CA GLN A 30 5.83 -4.15 1.00
C GLN A 30 4.47 -4.65 1.50
N GLU A 31 3.62 -3.75 2.00
CA GLU A 31 2.27 -4.11 2.36
C GLU A 31 1.41 -4.46 1.13
N GLY A 32 1.52 -3.68 0.06
CA GLY A 32 0.88 -4.01 -1.23
C GLY A 32 1.32 -5.39 -1.76
N VAL A 33 2.60 -5.74 -1.65
CA VAL A 33 3.09 -7.09 -1.99
C VAL A 33 2.40 -8.18 -1.17
N ARG A 34 2.25 -7.99 0.15
CA ARG A 34 1.59 -8.97 1.03
C ARG A 34 0.11 -9.11 0.70
N GLN A 35 -0.56 -8.01 0.40
CA GLN A 35 -1.97 -8.02 0.00
C GLN A 35 -2.16 -8.73 -1.34
N ALA A 36 -1.31 -8.47 -2.34
CA ALA A 36 -1.32 -9.18 -3.62
C ALA A 36 -1.11 -10.69 -3.46
N ILE A 37 -0.20 -11.11 -2.57
CA ILE A 37 -0.01 -12.54 -2.24
C ILE A 37 -1.30 -13.12 -1.61
N GLY A 38 -1.91 -12.38 -0.68
CA GLY A 38 -3.17 -12.75 -0.05
C GLY A 38 -4.32 -12.90 -1.04
N TYR A 39 -4.43 -11.97 -2.00
CA TYR A 39 -5.41 -11.99 -3.07
C TYR A 39 -5.35 -13.31 -3.87
N TYR A 40 -4.18 -13.65 -4.42
CA TYR A 40 -4.04 -14.91 -5.14
C TYR A 40 -4.22 -16.14 -4.24
N ALA A 41 -3.89 -16.04 -2.94
CA ALA A 41 -4.11 -17.15 -2.00
C ALA A 41 -5.60 -17.43 -1.80
N GLN A 42 -6.42 -16.37 -1.79
CA GLN A 42 -7.87 -16.49 -1.78
C GLN A 42 -8.39 -17.12 -3.07
N LEU A 43 -7.94 -16.67 -4.25
CA LEU A 43 -8.35 -17.26 -5.53
C LEU A 43 -8.03 -18.76 -5.61
N ILE A 44 -6.81 -19.15 -5.23
CA ILE A 44 -6.39 -20.55 -5.17
C ILE A 44 -7.27 -21.34 -4.21
N GLY A 45 -7.50 -20.82 -3.00
CA GLY A 45 -8.32 -21.50 -2.00
C GLY A 45 -9.77 -21.71 -2.46
N ALA A 46 -10.34 -20.73 -3.17
CA ALA A 46 -11.68 -20.83 -3.74
C ALA A 46 -11.77 -21.90 -4.84
N GLU A 47 -10.82 -21.91 -5.77
CA GLU A 47 -10.79 -22.87 -6.88
C GLU A 47 -10.47 -24.30 -6.41
N GLU A 48 -9.55 -24.46 -5.46
CA GLU A 48 -9.26 -25.76 -4.84
C GLU A 48 -10.48 -26.35 -4.13
N ALA A 49 -11.42 -25.51 -3.68
CA ALA A 49 -12.67 -25.92 -3.05
C ALA A 49 -13.82 -26.16 -4.06
N ALA A 50 -13.64 -25.82 -5.33
CA ALA A 50 -14.66 -26.00 -6.36
C ALA A 50 -14.96 -27.49 -6.63
N ALA A 51 -16.15 -27.77 -7.18
CA ALA A 51 -16.55 -29.15 -7.52
C ALA A 51 -15.67 -29.76 -8.63
N GLU A 52 -15.19 -28.92 -9.54
CA GLU A 52 -14.30 -29.28 -10.64
C GLU A 52 -13.16 -28.23 -10.72
N PRO A 53 -12.10 -28.37 -9.92
CA PRO A 53 -11.01 -27.39 -9.89
C PRO A 53 -10.24 -27.29 -11.21
N ASP A 54 -9.99 -26.06 -11.66
CA ASP A 54 -9.11 -25.74 -12.78
C ASP A 54 -7.63 -25.69 -12.33
N ALA A 55 -6.91 -26.76 -12.67
CA ALA A 55 -5.50 -26.90 -12.33
C ALA A 55 -4.60 -25.88 -13.05
N ASP A 56 -4.98 -25.43 -14.24
CA ASP A 56 -4.18 -24.47 -15.02
C ASP A 56 -4.34 -23.06 -14.43
N ALA A 57 -5.55 -22.69 -14.00
CA ALA A 57 -5.81 -21.44 -13.27
C ALA A 57 -5.01 -21.38 -11.95
N ILE A 58 -5.07 -22.45 -11.15
CA ILE A 58 -4.30 -22.56 -9.89
C ILE A 58 -2.79 -22.43 -10.15
N ALA A 59 -2.27 -23.07 -11.20
CA ALA A 59 -0.86 -22.97 -11.54
C ALA A 59 -0.47 -21.54 -11.92
N GLY A 60 -1.33 -20.84 -12.68
CA GLY A 60 -1.16 -19.43 -13.01
C GLY A 60 -1.07 -18.53 -11.77
N TRP A 61 -2.04 -18.63 -10.86
CA TRP A 61 -2.03 -17.81 -9.64
C TRP A 61 -0.87 -18.11 -8.70
N ARG A 62 -0.40 -19.37 -8.63
CA ARG A 62 0.81 -19.70 -7.87
C ARG A 62 2.05 -19.03 -8.45
N ALA A 63 2.17 -18.97 -9.78
CA ALA A 63 3.26 -18.25 -10.44
C ALA A 63 3.21 -16.75 -10.14
N GLU A 64 2.01 -16.15 -10.13
CA GLU A 64 1.85 -14.74 -9.75
C GLU A 64 2.21 -14.48 -8.29
N GLN A 65 1.82 -15.35 -7.34
CA GLN A 65 2.27 -15.24 -5.95
C GLN A 65 3.80 -15.27 -5.82
N GLU A 66 4.46 -16.21 -6.52
CA GLU A 66 5.91 -16.30 -6.51
C GLU A 66 6.56 -15.04 -7.09
N ALA A 67 5.99 -14.50 -8.17
CA ALA A 67 6.45 -13.24 -8.76
C ALA A 67 6.32 -12.06 -7.78
N TRP A 68 5.19 -11.94 -7.07
CA TRP A 68 5.01 -10.92 -6.04
C TRP A 68 5.97 -11.09 -4.87
N ALA A 69 6.16 -12.31 -4.38
CA ALA A 69 7.13 -12.60 -3.33
C ALA A 69 8.56 -12.24 -3.74
N ALA A 70 8.96 -12.55 -4.98
CA ALA A 70 10.28 -12.18 -5.52
C ALA A 70 10.43 -10.65 -5.60
N ARG A 71 9.43 -9.93 -6.12
CA ARG A 71 9.43 -8.45 -6.16
C ARG A 71 9.63 -7.85 -4.76
N GLY A 72 8.94 -8.37 -3.74
CA GLY A 72 9.09 -7.88 -2.37
C GLY A 72 10.44 -8.22 -1.72
N GLN A 73 11.08 -9.32 -2.09
CA GLN A 73 12.42 -9.68 -1.62
C GLN A 73 13.53 -8.81 -2.23
N GLU A 74 13.36 -8.42 -3.50
CA GLU A 74 14.31 -7.58 -4.22
C GLU A 74 14.17 -6.09 -3.90
N LEU A 75 13.04 -5.68 -3.32
CA LEU A 75 12.73 -4.30 -3.04
C LEU A 75 13.66 -3.73 -1.96
N THR A 76 14.11 -2.48 -2.15
CA THR A 76 14.89 -1.76 -1.14
C THR A 76 14.35 -0.33 -0.97
N PRO A 77 14.47 0.27 0.23
CA PRO A 77 14.09 1.68 0.44
C PRO A 77 14.83 2.68 -0.46
N MET A 78 16.03 2.30 -0.94
CA MET A 78 16.87 3.16 -1.79
C MET A 78 16.41 3.19 -3.25
N ASP A 79 15.65 2.19 -3.71
CA ASP A 79 15.13 2.12 -5.07
C ASP A 79 13.73 2.73 -5.14
N SER A 80 13.69 4.07 -5.07
CA SER A 80 12.43 4.80 -5.11
C SER A 80 11.59 4.56 -6.38
N PRO A 81 12.18 4.41 -7.59
CA PRO A 81 11.43 3.99 -8.78
C PRO A 81 10.77 2.61 -8.61
N ALA A 82 11.49 1.60 -8.13
CA ALA A 82 10.91 0.27 -7.91
C ALA A 82 9.80 0.31 -6.85
N VAL A 83 10.02 1.00 -5.73
CA VAL A 83 9.00 1.15 -4.66
C VAL A 83 7.71 1.77 -5.20
N LYS A 84 7.82 2.84 -6.01
CA LYS A 84 6.64 3.50 -6.60
C LYS A 84 5.89 2.59 -7.56
N ARG A 85 6.62 1.87 -8.43
CA ARG A 85 6.02 0.94 -9.38
C ARG A 85 5.32 -0.21 -8.65
N THR A 86 6.01 -0.90 -7.73
CA THR A 86 5.43 -2.00 -6.95
C THR A 86 4.15 -1.57 -6.21
N ARG A 87 4.13 -0.36 -5.64
CA ARG A 87 2.92 0.19 -5.03
C ARG A 87 1.78 0.41 -6.04
N ALA A 88 2.08 0.96 -7.21
CA ALA A 88 1.09 1.21 -8.24
C ALA A 88 0.51 -0.10 -8.78
N ASP A 89 1.39 -1.06 -9.12
CA ASP A 89 1.00 -2.39 -9.62
C ASP A 89 0.11 -3.13 -8.59
N ALA A 90 0.41 -2.98 -7.28
CA ALA A 90 -0.38 -3.61 -6.23
C ALA A 90 -1.75 -2.95 -6.07
N TYR A 91 -1.81 -1.61 -6.20
CA TYR A 91 -3.07 -0.88 -6.17
C TYR A 91 -3.95 -1.24 -7.37
N GLU A 92 -3.38 -1.30 -8.58
CA GLU A 92 -4.09 -1.72 -9.79
C GLU A 92 -4.70 -3.11 -9.61
N LEU A 93 -3.89 -4.11 -9.21
CA LEU A 93 -4.37 -5.48 -8.98
C LEU A 93 -5.54 -5.55 -7.99
N LEU A 94 -5.47 -4.79 -6.90
CA LEU A 94 -6.47 -4.85 -5.83
C LEU A 94 -7.72 -4.01 -6.14
N SER A 95 -7.62 -3.04 -7.05
CA SER A 95 -8.77 -2.24 -7.48
C SER A 95 -9.67 -2.94 -8.50
N GLU A 96 -9.13 -3.89 -9.28
CA GLU A 96 -9.90 -4.64 -10.29
C GLU A 96 -11.00 -5.53 -9.68
N ASP A 97 -10.91 -5.84 -8.39
CA ASP A 97 -11.88 -6.63 -7.63
C ASP A 97 -13.01 -5.78 -6.99
N GLU A 98 -12.84 -4.46 -6.86
CA GLU A 98 -13.81 -3.57 -6.20
C GLU A 98 -15.03 -3.23 -7.10
N ASP A 99 -14.93 -3.45 -8.41
CA ASP A 99 -16.00 -3.14 -9.37
C ASP A 99 -17.16 -4.18 -9.38
N GLU A 100 -17.02 -5.33 -8.70
CA GLU A 100 -18.10 -6.32 -8.59
C GLU A 100 -18.98 -6.15 -7.33
N ASP A 101 -18.55 -5.36 -6.34
CA ASP A 101 -19.24 -5.20 -5.05
C ASP A 101 -19.83 -3.79 -4.79
N ASP A 102 -19.55 -2.78 -5.62
CA ASP A 102 -20.01 -1.39 -5.40
C ASP A 102 -21.38 -1.09 -6.04
N ALA A 103 -22.32 -2.02 -5.86
CA ALA A 103 -23.71 -1.84 -6.24
C ALA A 103 -24.64 -1.59 -5.06
N GLU A 104 -24.18 -1.10 -3.90
CA GLU A 104 -25.08 -0.55 -2.87
C GLU A 104 -24.56 0.75 -2.23
N ASP A 105 -25.43 1.77 -2.29
CA ASP A 105 -25.39 3.06 -1.57
C ASP A 105 -24.56 4.22 -2.15
N ALA A 106 -24.97 4.69 -3.33
CA ALA A 106 -24.89 6.11 -3.65
C ALA A 106 -25.83 6.91 -2.72
N ASP A 107 -25.39 7.16 -1.48
CA ASP A 107 -25.98 8.18 -0.60
C ASP A 107 -25.49 9.55 -1.06
N GLU A 108 -26.33 10.21 -1.85
CA GLU A 108 -26.18 11.58 -2.32
C GLU A 108 -26.27 12.56 -1.13
N SER A 109 -25.25 12.59 -0.27
CA SER A 109 -25.08 13.69 0.68
C SER A 109 -24.53 14.91 -0.06
N GLU A 110 -25.45 15.71 -0.60
CA GLU A 110 -25.15 17.09 -0.99
C GLU A 110 -24.63 17.84 0.23
N VAL A 111 -23.35 18.22 0.19
CA VAL A 111 -22.77 19.20 1.11
C VAL A 111 -22.04 20.28 0.31
N GLY A 112 -22.69 21.45 0.23
CA GLY A 112 -22.05 22.70 0.61
C GLY A 112 -21.46 23.59 -0.49
N ALA A 113 -22.32 24.34 -1.16
CA ALA A 113 -22.11 25.73 -1.56
C ALA A 113 -23.53 26.34 -1.54
N ASP A 114 -23.87 27.54 -1.07
CA ASP A 114 -23.18 28.82 -1.03
C ASP A 114 -24.13 29.76 -0.27
N ASP A 115 -23.71 30.35 0.86
CA ASP A 115 -24.32 31.59 1.36
C ASP A 115 -23.43 32.19 2.46
N LEU A 116 -22.28 32.76 2.07
CA LEU A 116 -21.64 33.77 2.89
C LEU A 116 -22.11 35.12 2.37
N GLY A 117 -23.27 35.52 2.86
CA GLY A 117 -23.80 36.87 2.74
C GLY A 117 -22.81 37.89 3.27
N ASP A 118 -22.43 38.77 2.37
CA ASP A 118 -21.84 40.08 2.55
C ASP A 118 -22.73 40.92 3.48
N ASP A 119 -22.21 41.33 4.64
CA ASP A 119 -22.76 42.45 5.41
C ASP A 119 -21.58 43.26 5.95
N ASP A 120 -21.33 44.37 5.24
CA ASP A 120 -20.65 45.58 5.69
C ASP A 120 -21.11 45.99 7.10
N ASP A 121 -20.18 46.31 8.00
CA ASP A 121 -20.38 47.45 8.91
C ASP A 121 -19.04 47.89 9.53
N ASP A 122 -18.78 49.18 9.37
CA ASP A 122 -17.65 49.99 9.84
C ASP A 122 -17.36 49.87 11.36
N ASP A 123 -16.07 49.89 11.74
CA ASP A 123 -15.65 50.73 12.88
C ASP A 123 -14.17 51.13 12.79
N GLU A 124 -13.91 52.39 13.14
CA GLU A 124 -12.70 53.15 12.90
C GLU A 124 -11.51 52.70 13.76
N VAL A 125 -10.30 52.68 13.18
CA VAL A 125 -9.08 52.93 13.96
C VAL A 125 -8.10 53.80 13.16
N LEU A 126 -8.20 55.11 13.41
CA LEU A 126 -7.16 56.08 13.06
C LEU A 126 -5.89 55.79 13.86
N GLY A 127 -4.75 55.67 13.19
CA GLY A 127 -3.46 55.57 13.86
C GLY A 127 -2.27 55.38 12.93
N GLY A 128 -1.97 56.40 12.12
CA GLY A 128 -0.73 56.49 11.36
C GLY A 128 0.41 57.18 12.13
N ALA A 129 1.63 56.75 11.80
CA ALA A 129 2.96 57.32 12.06
C ALA A 129 3.58 57.14 13.46
#